data_AF-A0A358A3W2-F1
#
_entry.id   AF-A0A358A3W2-F1
#
_cell.length_a   1.000
_cell.length_b   1.000
_cell.length_c   1.000
_cell.angle_alpha   90.00
_cell.angle_beta   90.00
_cell.angle_gamma   90.00
#
_symmetry.space_group_name_H-M   'P 1'
#
loop_
_entity.id
_entity.type
_entity.pdbx_description
1 polymer ?
#
loop_
_entity_poly.entity_id
_entity_poly.type
_entity_poly.pdbx_seq_one_letter_code
_entity_poly.pdbx_strand_id
1 'polypeptide(L)'
;SWILMSSEWISAERAKDMGLVFELCEPDDLIDQAMAAAHALATKPISSLIETKATIVEPMRDAMLAAHERENTALAKLMVTPASIEAMTAFAEKRQPNFDGIEGG
;
A
#
# COMPACT_ATOMS: atom_id res chain seq x y z
N SER A 1 2.44 -7.93 6.81
CA SER A 1 3.75 -7.65 7.42
C SER A 1 4.87 -7.80 6.40
N TRP A 2 5.04 -8.95 5.74
CA TRP A 2 6.16 -9.21 4.81
C TRP A 2 6.42 -8.09 3.79
N ILE A 3 5.44 -7.71 2.96
CA ILE A 3 5.61 -6.69 1.90
C ILE A 3 6.22 -5.38 2.44
N LEU A 4 5.67 -4.86 3.54
CA LEU A 4 6.11 -3.58 4.11
C LEU A 4 7.49 -3.69 4.76
N MET A 5 7.86 -4.87 5.28
CA MET A 5 9.12 -5.07 5.99
C MET A 5 10.27 -5.48 5.06
N SER A 6 10.01 -6.30 4.03
CA SER A 6 11.04 -6.80 3.12
C SER A 6 11.41 -5.81 2.04
N SER A 7 10.50 -4.88 1.69
CA SER A 7 10.70 -3.94 0.56
C SER A 7 11.05 -4.63 -0.77
N GLU A 8 10.66 -5.89 -0.91
CA GLU A 8 10.89 -6.67 -2.13
C GLU A 8 9.79 -6.46 -3.17
N TRP A 9 10.15 -6.64 -4.43
CA TRP A 9 9.19 -6.72 -5.53
C TRP A 9 8.33 -7.98 -5.39
N ILE A 10 7.02 -7.85 -5.64
CA ILE A 10 6.09 -8.97 -5.67
C ILE A 10 5.60 -9.20 -7.10
N SER A 11 5.37 -10.46 -7.46
CA SER A 11 4.76 -10.82 -8.75
C SER A 11 3.26 -10.54 -8.75
N ALA A 12 2.66 -10.51 -9.95
CA ALA A 12 1.22 -10.31 -10.12
C ALA A 12 0.40 -11.45 -9.49
N GLU A 13 0.87 -12.69 -9.64
CA GLU A 13 0.29 -13.90 -9.03
C GLU A 13 0.31 -13.78 -7.51
N ARG A 14 1.45 -13.36 -6.95
CA ARG A 14 1.55 -13.19 -5.51
C ARG A 14 0.63 -12.08 -5.00
N ALA A 15 0.51 -10.97 -5.74
CA ALA A 15 -0.42 -9.91 -5.40
C ALA A 15 -1.88 -10.38 -5.41
N LYS A 16 -2.26 -11.26 -6.37
CA LYS A 16 -3.58 -11.86 -6.46
C LYS A 16 -3.85 -12.81 -5.29
N ASP A 17 -2.92 -13.69 -4.96
CA ASP A 17 -3.03 -14.61 -3.81
C ASP A 17 -3.14 -13.88 -2.47
N MET A 18 -2.53 -12.70 -2.37
CA MET A 18 -2.62 -11.84 -1.19
C MET A 18 -3.88 -10.98 -1.15
N GLY A 19 -4.72 -11.02 -2.19
CA GLY A 19 -5.95 -10.23 -2.28
C GLY A 19 -5.71 -8.75 -2.57
N LEU A 20 -4.53 -8.35 -3.05
CA LEU A 20 -4.21 -6.97 -3.39
C LEU A 20 -4.77 -6.54 -4.75
N VAL A 21 -4.94 -7.49 -5.67
CA VAL A 21 -5.53 -7.26 -6.99
C VAL A 21 -6.77 -8.12 -7.17
N PHE A 22 -7.76 -7.55 -7.87
CA PHE A 22 -9.02 -8.23 -8.10
C PHE A 22 -8.91 -9.36 -9.13
N GLU A 23 -8.12 -9.19 -10.20
CA GLU A 23 -7.98 -10.15 -11.30
C GLU A 23 -6.66 -9.95 -12.05
N LEU A 24 -6.20 -10.98 -12.76
CA LEU A 24 -5.01 -10.95 -13.62
C LEU A 24 -5.45 -11.09 -15.06
N CYS A 25 -4.77 -10.40 -15.97
CA CYS A 25 -5.04 -10.42 -17.39
C CYS A 25 -3.73 -10.30 -18.18
N GLU A 26 -3.80 -10.60 -19.48
CA GLU A 26 -2.73 -10.24 -20.40
C GLU A 26 -2.58 -8.71 -20.46
N PRO A 27 -1.36 -8.18 -20.66
CA PRO A 27 -1.11 -6.74 -20.68
C PRO A 27 -1.96 -5.99 -21.71
N ASP A 28 -2.15 -6.59 -22.89
CA ASP A 28 -2.90 -5.98 -24.00
C ASP A 28 -4.42 -5.88 -23.70
N ASP A 29 -4.93 -6.70 -22.79
CA ASP A 29 -6.35 -6.75 -22.41
C ASP A 29 -6.68 -5.88 -21.18
N LEU A 30 -5.66 -5.29 -20.53
CA LEU A 30 -5.81 -4.63 -19.22
C LEU A 30 -6.91 -3.57 -19.20
N ILE A 31 -6.90 -2.68 -20.19
CA ILE A 31 -7.86 -1.58 -20.26
C ILE A 31 -9.26 -2.12 -20.54
N ASP A 32 -9.40 -3.07 -21.46
CA ASP A 32 -10.71 -3.61 -21.84
C ASP A 32 -11.36 -4.35 -20.69
N GLN A 33 -10.61 -5.18 -19.95
CA GLN A 33 -11.12 -5.88 -18.78
C GLN A 33 -11.48 -4.94 -17.62
N ALA A 34 -10.62 -3.95 -17.33
CA ALA A 34 -10.91 -2.94 -16.32
C ALA A 34 -12.17 -2.13 -16.65
N MET A 35 -12.32 -1.75 -17.93
CA MET A 35 -13.50 -1.03 -18.40
C MET A 35 -14.75 -1.91 -18.36
N ALA A 36 -14.67 -3.20 -18.69
CA ALA A 36 -15.81 -4.10 -18.57
C ALA A 36 -16.34 -4.17 -17.12
N ALA A 37 -15.45 -4.26 -16.13
CA ALA A 37 -15.81 -4.21 -14.71
C ALA A 37 -16.44 -2.86 -14.32
N ALA A 38 -15.86 -1.74 -14.78
CA ALA A 38 -16.40 -0.40 -14.54
C ALA A 38 -17.81 -0.23 -15.13
N HIS A 39 -18.03 -0.70 -16.36
CA HIS A 39 -19.35 -0.68 -17.00
C HIS A 39 -20.36 -1.53 -16.22
N ALA A 40 -19.96 -2.71 -15.74
CA ALA A 40 -20.83 -3.56 -14.92
C ALA A 40 -21.33 -2.81 -13.66
N LEU A 41 -20.45 -2.06 -12.99
CA LEU A 41 -20.82 -1.20 -11.86
C LEU A 41 -21.70 -0.02 -12.30
N ALA A 42 -21.39 0.62 -13.43
CA ALA A 42 -22.16 1.76 -13.94
C ALA A 42 -23.62 1.42 -14.29
N THR A 43 -23.95 0.14 -14.52
CA THR A 43 -25.34 -0.31 -14.69
C THR A 43 -26.16 -0.34 -13.40
N LYS A 44 -25.55 -0.14 -12.22
CA LYS A 44 -26.22 -0.24 -10.92
C LYS A 44 -26.63 1.15 -10.39
N PRO A 45 -27.67 1.24 -9.55
CA PRO A 45 -28.02 2.48 -8.88
C PRO A 45 -26.86 2.99 -8.02
N ILE A 46 -26.43 4.25 -8.25
CA ILE A 46 -25.30 4.86 -7.54
C ILE A 46 -25.49 4.84 -6.02
N SER A 47 -26.72 5.11 -5.54
CA SER A 47 -27.03 5.08 -4.10
C SER A 47 -26.76 3.70 -3.50
N SER A 48 -27.13 2.62 -4.19
CA SER A 48 -26.87 1.25 -3.73
C SER A 48 -25.37 0.94 -3.66
N LEU A 49 -24.58 1.40 -4.65
CA LEU A 49 -23.13 1.23 -4.63
C LEU A 49 -22.46 1.98 -3.48
N ILE A 50 -22.90 3.22 -3.22
CA ILE A 50 -22.40 4.02 -2.09
C ILE A 50 -22.69 3.34 -0.76
N GLU A 51 -23.95 2.95 -0.52
CA GLU A 51 -24.34 2.30 0.74
C GLU A 51 -23.63 0.96 0.93
N THR A 52 -23.46 0.19 -0.14
CA THR A 52 -22.73 -1.09 -0.09
C THR A 52 -21.27 -0.86 0.30
N LYS A 53 -20.59 0.09 -0.37
CA LYS A 53 -19.20 0.42 -0.05
C LYS A 53 -19.06 0.95 1.38
N ALA A 54 -19.96 1.81 1.82
CA ALA A 54 -19.96 2.35 3.17
C ALA A 54 -20.11 1.22 4.20
N THR A 55 -21.09 0.33 4.02
CA THR A 55 -21.34 -0.80 4.92
C THR A 55 -20.15 -1.76 5.04
N ILE A 56 -19.43 -2.01 3.94
CA ILE A 56 -18.23 -2.85 3.95
C ILE A 56 -17.08 -2.21 4.74
N VAL A 57 -16.90 -0.89 4.59
CA VAL A 57 -15.76 -0.15 5.15
C VAL A 57 -15.99 0.29 6.59
N GLU A 58 -17.23 0.57 6.98
CA GLU A 58 -17.55 1.17 8.28
C GLU A 58 -16.98 0.41 9.49
N PRO A 59 -17.06 -0.94 9.57
CA PRO A 59 -16.55 -1.67 10.72
C PRO A 59 -15.04 -1.53 10.94
N MET A 60 -14.27 -1.18 9.89
CA MET A 60 -12.81 -1.04 9.96
C MET A 60 -12.34 0.42 9.99
N ARG A 61 -13.21 1.39 9.69
CA ARG A 61 -12.83 2.80 9.47
C ARG A 61 -12.10 3.40 10.67
N ASP A 62 -12.66 3.31 11.86
CA ASP A 62 -12.07 3.91 13.07
C ASP A 62 -10.75 3.26 13.44
N ALA A 63 -10.67 1.92 13.30
CA ALA A 63 -9.45 1.18 13.55
C ALA A 63 -8.33 1.55 12.56
N MET A 64 -8.67 1.75 11.28
CA MET A 64 -7.74 2.23 10.25
C MET A 64 -7.23 3.63 10.55
N LEU A 65 -8.12 4.57 10.91
CA LEU A 65 -7.73 5.93 11.28
C LEU A 65 -6.80 5.93 12.50
N ALA A 66 -7.14 5.17 13.54
CA ALA A 66 -6.28 5.05 14.72
C ALA A 66 -4.93 4.38 14.40
N ALA A 67 -4.90 3.43 13.47
CA ALA A 67 -3.64 2.81 13.01
C ALA A 67 -2.76 3.81 12.26
N HIS A 68 -3.36 4.61 11.36
CA HIS A 68 -2.66 5.67 10.63
C HIS A 68 -2.05 6.71 11.58
N GLU A 69 -2.77 7.14 12.62
CA GLU A 69 -2.20 8.06 13.62
C GLU A 69 -1.02 7.46 14.40
N ARG A 70 -1.09 6.15 14.73
CA ARG A 70 0.04 5.44 15.35
C ARG A 70 1.23 5.33 14.41
N GLU A 71 0.97 5.02 13.14
CA GLU A 71 2.00 4.94 12.09
C GLU A 71 2.69 6.29 11.89
N ASN A 72 1.93 7.39 11.76
CA ASN A 72 2.48 8.74 11.64
C ASN A 72 3.33 9.11 12.85
N THR A 73 2.87 8.81 14.06
CA THR A 73 3.63 9.05 15.30
C THR A 73 4.92 8.22 15.33
N ALA A 74 4.88 6.97 14.90
CA ALA A 74 6.06 6.10 14.85
C ALA A 74 7.06 6.56 13.78
N LEU A 75 6.59 6.87 12.57
CA LEU A 75 7.41 7.39 11.48
C LEU A 75 8.07 8.71 11.85
N ALA A 76 7.34 9.65 12.48
CA ALA A 76 7.90 10.92 12.93
C ALA A 76 9.06 10.74 13.90
N LYS A 77 9.03 9.72 14.77
CA LYS A 77 10.15 9.37 15.66
C LYS A 77 11.33 8.79 14.89
N LEU A 78 11.06 7.99 13.86
CA LEU A 78 12.11 7.36 13.05
C LEU A 78 12.84 8.38 12.17
N MET A 79 12.16 9.40 11.65
CA MET A 79 12.74 10.44 10.78
C MET A 79 13.96 11.17 11.36
N VAL A 80 14.14 11.17 12.68
CA VAL A 80 15.28 11.80 13.37
C VAL A 80 16.35 10.79 13.83
N THR A 81 16.19 9.51 13.50
CA THR A 81 17.14 8.46 13.87
C THR A 81 18.40 8.53 13.00
N PRO A 82 19.55 8.07 13.50
CA PRO A 82 20.77 8.03 12.70
C PRO A 82 20.62 7.16 11.44
N ALA A 83 19.82 6.09 11.50
CA ALA A 83 19.50 5.26 10.33
C ALA A 83 18.71 6.04 9.27
N SER A 84 17.70 6.84 9.66
CA SER A 84 16.97 7.67 8.70
C SER A 84 17.82 8.80 8.12
N ILE A 85 18.70 9.40 8.92
CA ILE A 85 19.66 10.41 8.43
C ILE A 85 20.62 9.81 7.40
N GLU A 86 21.17 8.62 7.67
CA GLU A 86 22.05 7.90 6.75
C GLU A 86 21.31 7.50 5.46
N ALA A 87 20.08 6.99 5.57
CA ALA A 87 19.27 6.64 4.40
C ALA A 87 19.01 7.86 3.50
N MET A 88 18.65 9.01 4.09
CA MET A 88 18.46 10.26 3.35
C MET A 88 19.76 10.78 2.72
N THR A 89 20.87 10.68 3.44
CA THR A 89 22.20 11.12 2.97
C THR A 89 22.66 10.26 1.80
N ALA A 90 22.59 8.94 1.94
CA ALA A 90 22.93 7.98 0.90
C ALA A 90 22.08 8.19 -0.37
N PHE A 91 20.78 8.47 -0.19
CA PHE A 91 19.89 8.80 -1.30
C PHE A 91 20.31 10.09 -2.03
N ALA A 92 20.60 11.16 -1.29
CA ALA A 92 21.08 12.42 -1.87
C ALA A 92 22.42 12.25 -2.61
N GLU A 93 23.29 11.39 -2.09
CA GLU A 93 24.62 11.07 -2.64
C GLU A 93 24.59 9.97 -3.72
N LYS A 94 23.42 9.39 -4.01
CA LYS A 94 23.23 8.26 -4.97
C LYS A 94 24.11 7.05 -4.66
N ARG A 95 24.33 6.75 -3.38
CA ARG A 95 25.03 5.55 -2.90
C ARG A 95 24.10 4.64 -2.11
N GLN A 96 24.53 3.41 -1.86
CA GLN A 96 23.82 2.52 -0.94
C GLN A 96 23.99 3.01 0.51
N PRO A 97 22.92 2.98 1.33
CA PRO A 97 23.02 3.33 2.75
C PRO A 97 23.83 2.26 3.49
N ASN A 98 24.66 2.71 4.45
CA ASN A 98 25.45 1.85 5.32
C ASN A 98 24.96 1.96 6.75
N PHE A 99 24.34 0.91 7.28
CA PHE A 99 23.79 0.88 8.63
C PHE A 99 24.74 0.29 9.69
N ASP A 100 25.97 -0.07 9.31
CA ASP A 100 26.95 -0.66 10.24
C ASP A 100 27.28 0.30 11.39
N GLY A 101 27.07 -0.17 12.64
CA GLY A 101 27.40 0.60 13.84
C GLY A 101 26.38 1.68 14.23
N ILE A 102 25.23 1.75 13.57
CA ILE A 102 24.10 2.59 13.96
C ILE A 102 23.27 1.85 15.02
N GLU A 103 23.22 2.35 16.26
CA GLU A 103 22.39 1.76 17.31
C GLU A 103 20.88 1.84 16.97
N GLY A 104 20.19 0.71 17.08
CA GLY A 104 18.76 0.56 16.77
C GLY A 104 18.43 -0.15 15.46
N GLY A 105 19.42 -0.76 14.79
CA GLY A 105 19.21 -1.75 13.72
C GLY A 105 18.77 -3.12 14.21
#